data_AF-G0LXQ7-F1
#
_entry.id   AF-G0LXQ7-F1
#
_cell.length_a   1.000
_cell.length_b   1.000
_cell.length_c   1.000
_cell.angle_alpha   90.00
_cell.angle_beta   90.00
_cell.angle_gamma   90.00
#
_symmetry.space_group_name_H-M   'P 1'
#
loop_
_entity.id
_entity.type
_entity.pdbx_description
1 polymer ?
#
loop_
_entity_poly.entity_id
_entity_poly.type
_entity_poly.pdbx_seq_one_letter_code
_entity_poly.pdbx_strand_id
1 'polypeptide(L)'
;YDGPKPPYEHLDVDKSYSWIKTPRWRGKPMEVGPLARILMLHANNHEPNKRLTAAALNQLGLPFEAMYSTMGRTLARSLESVVINEAMEGWLDTLLDNIKAGDLQVHNTSKWDPSTWPSEAKGVGFMEAGRGALAHYMVIKDGQIENYQAVVPSTWNAGPRDHNGVPSPYEAALEDGHTLYNPKQPLEIQRTIHSFDPCLA
;
A
#
# COMPACT_ATOMS: atom_id res chain seq x y z
N TYR A 1 7.16 -6.43 26.29
CA TYR A 1 6.67 -7.62 25.56
C TYR A 1 5.80 -8.41 26.52
N ASP A 2 4.51 -8.43 26.23
CA ASP A 2 3.41 -9.12 26.93
C ASP A 2 2.98 -10.41 26.21
N GLY A 3 3.67 -10.78 25.12
CA GLY A 3 3.35 -11.95 24.33
C GLY A 3 3.48 -13.26 25.12
N PRO A 4 2.76 -14.32 24.70
CA PRO A 4 2.68 -15.56 25.45
C PRO A 4 4.02 -16.26 25.56
N LYS A 5 4.26 -16.89 26.70
CA LYS A 5 5.41 -17.79 26.90
C LYS A 5 5.06 -19.16 26.32
N PRO A 6 5.92 -19.77 25.48
CA PRO A 6 5.70 -21.13 25.01
C PRO A 6 5.60 -22.14 26.17
N PRO A 7 4.77 -23.20 26.05
CA PRO A 7 3.85 -23.49 24.95
C PRO A 7 2.52 -22.72 25.07
N TYR A 8 1.96 -22.31 23.94
CA TYR A 8 0.59 -21.78 23.84
C TYR A 8 -0.06 -22.33 22.57
N GLU A 9 -1.37 -22.63 22.62
CA GLU A 9 -2.12 -23.11 21.44
C GLU A 9 -2.61 -21.96 20.56
N HIS A 10 -3.06 -20.87 21.19
CA HIS A 10 -3.54 -19.66 20.53
C HIS A 10 -3.00 -18.40 21.21
N LEU A 11 -2.92 -17.30 20.46
CA LEU A 11 -2.58 -15.98 21.01
C LEU A 11 -3.76 -15.43 21.81
N ASP A 12 -3.45 -14.71 22.90
CA ASP A 12 -4.43 -13.91 23.65
C ASP A 12 -4.71 -12.63 22.86
N VAL A 13 -5.80 -12.63 22.08
CA VAL A 13 -6.18 -11.52 21.18
C VAL A 13 -6.78 -10.32 21.90
N ASP A 14 -7.05 -10.42 23.20
CA ASP A 14 -7.44 -9.29 24.06
C ASP A 14 -6.21 -8.43 24.45
N LYS A 15 -5.00 -8.89 24.12
CA LYS A 15 -3.71 -8.20 24.34
C LYS A 15 -2.98 -7.97 23.01
N SER A 16 -1.69 -7.64 23.07
CA SER A 16 -0.87 -7.49 21.87
C SER A 16 -0.72 -8.84 21.15
N TYR A 17 -1.20 -8.92 19.90
CA TYR A 17 -1.21 -10.16 19.10
C TYR A 17 -0.45 -10.07 17.77
N SER A 18 0.23 -8.95 17.49
CA SER A 18 0.97 -8.76 16.24
C SER A 18 2.26 -7.96 16.45
N TRP A 19 3.27 -8.24 15.64
CA TRP A 19 4.50 -7.45 15.54
C TRP A 19 4.34 -6.22 14.63
N ILE A 20 3.26 -6.16 13.86
CA ILE A 20 2.96 -5.07 12.94
C ILE A 20 2.41 -3.90 13.75
N LYS A 21 2.93 -2.70 13.53
CA LYS A 21 2.39 -1.46 14.13
C LYS A 21 1.01 -1.13 13.55
N THR A 22 0.28 -0.23 14.19
CA THR A 22 -1.09 0.14 13.82
C THR A 22 -1.18 1.59 13.32
N PRO A 23 -0.80 1.89 12.06
CA PRO A 23 -0.88 3.24 11.53
C PRO A 23 -2.35 3.65 11.31
N ARG A 24 -2.62 4.94 11.53
CA ARG A 24 -3.94 5.56 11.37
C ARG A 24 -3.77 6.93 10.73
N TRP A 25 -4.62 7.26 9.77
CA TRP A 25 -4.65 8.59 9.19
C TRP A 25 -5.76 9.39 9.86
N ARG A 26 -5.38 10.42 10.64
CA ARG A 26 -6.33 11.22 11.44
C ARG A 26 -7.28 10.34 12.29
N GLY A 27 -6.73 9.30 12.90
CA GLY A 27 -7.46 8.35 13.74
C GLY A 27 -8.27 7.28 12.98
N LYS A 28 -8.24 7.25 11.64
CA LYS A 28 -8.98 6.27 10.84
C LYS A 28 -8.08 5.15 10.30
N PRO A 29 -8.54 3.89 10.28
CA PRO A 29 -7.89 2.85 9.49
C PRO A 29 -8.05 3.18 8.00
N MET A 30 -7.00 2.95 7.22
CA MET A 30 -6.99 3.25 5.79
C MET A 30 -6.57 1.99 5.03
N GLU A 31 -7.36 1.60 4.03
CA GLU A 31 -6.89 0.66 3.01
C GLU A 31 -5.99 1.39 2.01
N VAL A 32 -4.84 0.81 1.73
CA VAL A 32 -3.89 1.26 0.69
C VAL A 32 -3.66 0.15 -0.33
N GLY A 33 -3.19 0.53 -1.52
CA GLY A 33 -2.90 -0.42 -2.60
C GLY A 33 -3.63 -0.11 -3.90
N PRO A 34 -3.67 -1.07 -4.84
CA PRO A 34 -4.25 -0.85 -6.17
C PRO A 34 -5.71 -0.37 -6.12
N LEU A 35 -6.53 -0.92 -5.22
CA LEU A 35 -7.92 -0.48 -5.09
C LEU A 35 -8.01 1.00 -4.72
N ALA A 36 -7.26 1.43 -3.70
CA ALA A 36 -7.23 2.83 -3.28
C ALA A 36 -6.82 3.75 -4.45
N ARG A 37 -5.79 3.38 -5.23
CA ARG A 37 -5.32 4.19 -6.36
C ARG A 37 -6.31 4.23 -7.52
N ILE A 38 -6.92 3.11 -7.90
CA ILE A 38 -7.95 3.06 -8.94
C ILE A 38 -9.17 3.92 -8.56
N LEU A 39 -9.60 3.86 -7.29
CA LEU A 39 -10.67 4.71 -6.78
C LEU A 39 -10.28 6.19 -6.78
N MET A 40 -9.05 6.53 -6.38
CA MET A 40 -8.55 7.90 -6.42
C MET A 40 -8.43 8.43 -7.86
N LEU A 41 -7.94 7.63 -8.80
CA LEU A 41 -7.89 7.99 -10.22
C LEU A 41 -9.30 8.20 -10.78
N HIS A 42 -10.26 7.38 -10.37
CA HIS A 42 -11.66 7.54 -10.75
C HIS A 42 -12.23 8.87 -10.23
N ALA A 43 -12.02 9.16 -8.93
CA ALA A 43 -12.47 10.40 -8.29
C ALA A 43 -11.82 11.65 -8.91
N ASN A 44 -10.59 11.55 -9.42
CA ASN A 44 -9.87 12.64 -10.09
C ASN A 44 -10.17 12.75 -11.59
N ASN A 45 -11.18 12.04 -12.12
CA ASN A 45 -11.51 12.04 -13.55
C ASN A 45 -10.35 11.63 -14.47
N HIS A 46 -9.51 10.68 -14.04
CA HIS A 46 -8.47 10.13 -14.91
C HIS A 46 -9.12 9.27 -16.00
N GLU A 47 -9.20 9.81 -17.21
CA GLU A 47 -9.94 9.22 -18.33
C GLU A 47 -9.51 7.80 -18.71
N PRO A 48 -8.20 7.46 -18.83
CA PRO A 48 -7.80 6.08 -19.09
C PRO A 48 -8.33 5.10 -18.04
N ASN A 49 -8.24 5.48 -16.75
CA ASN A 49 -8.74 4.65 -15.66
C ASN A 49 -10.26 4.49 -15.68
N LYS A 50 -11.01 5.58 -15.92
CA LYS A 50 -12.48 5.53 -16.01
C LYS A 50 -12.94 4.63 -17.15
N ARG A 51 -12.33 4.77 -18.33
CA ARG A 51 -12.60 3.91 -19.50
C ARG A 51 -12.35 2.44 -19.18
N LEU A 52 -11.17 2.10 -18.63
CA LEU A 52 -10.79 0.72 -18.32
C LEU A 52 -11.70 0.11 -17.24
N THR A 53 -11.98 0.86 -16.17
CA THR A 53 -12.85 0.40 -15.08
C THR A 53 -14.28 0.18 -15.58
N ALA A 54 -14.84 1.12 -16.35
CA ALA A 54 -16.18 0.98 -16.91
C ALA A 54 -16.27 -0.20 -17.88
N ALA A 55 -15.28 -0.41 -18.74
CA ALA A 55 -15.25 -1.54 -19.66
C ALA A 55 -15.26 -2.88 -18.92
N ALA A 56 -14.41 -3.03 -17.89
CA ALA A 56 -14.34 -4.25 -17.09
C ALA A 56 -15.65 -4.53 -16.33
N LEU A 57 -16.24 -3.51 -15.70
CA LEU A 57 -17.49 -3.66 -14.97
C LEU A 57 -18.68 -3.95 -15.89
N ASN A 58 -18.75 -3.29 -17.06
CA ASN A 58 -19.79 -3.56 -18.06
C ASN A 58 -19.70 -5.00 -18.58
N GLN A 59 -18.49 -5.51 -18.81
CA GLN A 59 -18.29 -6.90 -19.22
C GLN A 59 -18.76 -7.90 -18.15
N LEU A 60 -18.61 -7.55 -16.88
CA LEU A 60 -19.09 -8.36 -15.76
C LEU A 60 -20.58 -8.16 -15.45
N GLY A 61 -21.23 -7.17 -16.06
CA GLY A 61 -22.61 -6.78 -15.73
C GLY A 61 -22.76 -6.24 -14.30
N LEU A 62 -21.71 -5.60 -13.77
CA LEU A 62 -21.65 -5.13 -12.38
C LEU A 62 -21.65 -3.60 -12.30
N PRO A 63 -22.23 -3.02 -11.22
CA PRO A 63 -22.17 -1.59 -10.97
C PRO A 63 -20.80 -1.19 -10.40
N PHE A 64 -20.51 0.11 -10.34
CA PHE A 64 -19.24 0.63 -9.83
C PHE A 64 -18.96 0.21 -8.38
N GLU A 65 -20.01 0.10 -7.57
CA GLU A 65 -19.95 -0.31 -6.17
C GLU A 65 -19.36 -1.72 -5.99
N ALA A 66 -19.38 -2.56 -7.02
CA ALA A 66 -18.72 -3.87 -6.98
C ALA A 66 -17.20 -3.77 -6.81
N MET A 67 -16.60 -2.59 -7.03
CA MET A 67 -15.18 -2.32 -6.75
C MET A 67 -14.85 -2.40 -5.24
N TYR A 68 -15.80 -2.13 -4.35
CA TYR A 68 -15.61 -2.20 -2.90
C TYR A 68 -15.72 -3.66 -2.40
N SER A 69 -14.89 -4.55 -2.93
CA SER A 69 -14.93 -5.98 -2.62
C SER A 69 -13.58 -6.67 -2.82
N THR A 70 -13.44 -7.91 -2.34
CA THR A 70 -12.30 -8.79 -2.63
C THR A 70 -12.05 -8.99 -4.14
N MET A 71 -13.13 -9.11 -4.93
CA MET A 71 -13.02 -9.18 -6.39
C MET A 71 -12.60 -7.83 -6.97
N GLY A 72 -13.20 -6.74 -6.50
CA GLY A 72 -12.88 -5.37 -6.93
C GLY A 72 -11.41 -5.01 -6.69
N ARG A 73 -10.86 -5.40 -5.54
CA ARG A 73 -9.42 -5.26 -5.23
C ARG A 73 -8.53 -6.06 -6.17
N THR A 74 -8.97 -7.26 -6.53
CA THR A 74 -8.24 -8.11 -7.49
C THR A 74 -8.27 -7.49 -8.88
N LEU A 75 -9.44 -7.02 -9.34
CA LEU A 75 -9.61 -6.32 -10.60
C LEU A 75 -8.77 -5.03 -10.64
N ALA A 76 -8.76 -4.24 -9.56
CA ALA A 76 -8.00 -3.01 -9.47
C ALA A 76 -6.51 -3.21 -9.73
N ARG A 77 -5.91 -4.31 -9.23
CA ARG A 77 -4.51 -4.66 -9.50
C ARG A 77 -4.24 -4.91 -10.99
N SER A 78 -5.16 -5.60 -11.67
CA SER A 78 -5.08 -5.81 -13.12
C SER A 78 -5.23 -4.51 -13.90
N LEU A 79 -6.22 -3.68 -13.56
CA LEU A 79 -6.47 -2.40 -14.22
C LEU A 79 -5.28 -1.46 -14.07
N GLU A 80 -4.71 -1.36 -12.86
CA GLU A 80 -3.54 -0.53 -12.59
C GLU A 80 -2.33 -0.95 -13.42
N SER A 81 -2.12 -2.25 -13.60
CA SER A 81 -1.03 -2.77 -14.42
C SER A 81 -1.13 -2.26 -15.86
N VAL A 82 -2.35 -2.18 -16.41
CA VAL A 82 -2.60 -1.62 -17.74
C VAL A 82 -2.39 -0.10 -17.76
N VAL A 83 -2.88 0.62 -16.76
CA VAL A 83 -2.70 2.08 -16.66
C VAL A 83 -1.22 2.45 -16.62
N ILE A 84 -0.42 1.75 -15.82
CA ILE A 84 1.04 1.96 -15.74
C ILE A 84 1.69 1.61 -17.07
N ASN A 85 1.29 0.50 -17.70
CA ASN A 85 1.84 0.10 -18.99
C ASN A 85 1.57 1.13 -20.10
N GLU A 86 0.36 1.70 -20.16
CA GLU A 86 0.02 2.78 -21.09
C GLU A 86 0.83 4.06 -20.81
N ALA A 87 1.21 4.32 -19.55
CA ALA A 87 2.02 5.49 -19.19
C ALA A 87 3.53 5.32 -19.49
N MET A 88 4.05 4.08 -19.51
CA MET A 88 5.48 3.80 -19.68
C MET A 88 6.04 4.31 -21.01
N GLU A 89 5.26 4.26 -22.09
CA GLU A 89 5.67 4.76 -23.40
C GLU A 89 5.94 6.28 -23.35
N GLY A 90 5.03 7.05 -22.74
CA GLY A 90 5.22 8.50 -22.58
C GLY A 90 6.43 8.87 -21.72
N TRP A 91 6.76 8.07 -20.69
CA TRP A 91 7.99 8.28 -19.91
C TRP A 91 9.24 7.99 -20.72
N LEU A 92 9.21 6.94 -21.55
CA LEU A 92 10.33 6.62 -22.44
C LEU A 92 10.53 7.71 -23.48
N ASP A 93 9.47 8.21 -24.10
CA ASP A 93 9.54 9.30 -25.07
C ASP A 93 10.12 10.57 -24.42
N THR A 94 9.65 10.93 -23.22
CA THR A 94 10.18 12.07 -22.46
C THR A 94 11.68 11.91 -22.19
N LEU A 95 12.13 10.71 -21.80
CA LEU A 95 13.54 10.41 -21.60
C LEU A 95 14.34 10.59 -22.90
N LEU A 96 13.86 10.03 -24.01
CA LEU A 96 14.54 10.11 -25.30
C LEU A 96 14.61 11.54 -25.83
N ASP A 97 13.57 12.34 -25.63
CA ASP A 97 13.54 13.74 -26.06
C ASP A 97 14.49 14.62 -25.24
N ASN A 98 14.59 14.39 -23.92
CA ASN A 98 15.60 15.07 -23.09
C ASN A 98 17.03 14.75 -23.57
N ILE A 99 17.30 13.48 -23.89
CA ILE A 99 18.60 13.05 -24.44
C ILE A 99 18.87 13.73 -25.79
N LYS A 100 17.89 13.76 -26.71
CA LYS A 100 18.03 14.44 -28.01
C LYS A 100 18.27 15.94 -27.87
N ALA A 101 17.66 16.58 -26.86
CA ALA A 101 17.84 17.98 -26.54
C ALA A 101 19.21 18.30 -25.89
N GLY A 102 20.01 17.26 -25.58
CA GLY A 102 21.33 17.39 -24.99
C GLY A 102 21.36 17.39 -23.46
N ASP A 103 20.23 17.12 -22.79
CA ASP A 103 20.23 16.89 -21.36
C ASP A 103 20.63 15.44 -21.05
N LEU A 104 21.89 15.29 -20.63
CA LEU A 104 22.51 14.00 -20.31
C LEU A 104 22.81 13.88 -18.80
N GLN A 105 22.33 14.81 -17.98
CA GLN A 105 22.61 14.78 -16.55
C GLN A 105 21.79 13.69 -15.85
N VAL A 106 22.48 12.75 -15.20
CA VAL A 106 21.85 11.63 -14.47
C VAL A 106 22.15 11.64 -12.97
N HIS A 107 23.02 12.55 -12.51
CA HIS A 107 23.48 12.60 -11.14
C HIS A 107 23.79 14.03 -10.68
N ASN A 108 23.19 14.43 -9.56
CA ASN A 108 23.47 15.70 -8.91
C ASN A 108 24.43 15.49 -7.73
N THR A 109 25.65 16.04 -7.84
CA THR A 109 26.73 15.88 -6.85
C THR A 109 26.71 16.91 -5.72
N SER A 110 25.82 17.91 -5.77
CA SER A 110 25.85 19.09 -4.87
C SER A 110 25.79 18.76 -3.37
N LYS A 111 25.22 17.61 -3.01
CA LYS A 111 25.11 17.08 -1.63
C LYS A 111 25.59 15.63 -1.52
N TRP A 112 26.51 15.20 -2.39
CA TRP A 112 27.06 13.84 -2.31
C TRP A 112 27.95 13.64 -1.09
N ASP A 113 28.83 14.60 -0.79
CA ASP A 113 29.74 14.55 0.35
C ASP A 113 29.02 14.98 1.66
N PRO A 114 29.01 14.15 2.72
CA PRO A 114 28.40 14.49 4.01
C PRO A 114 28.91 15.78 4.66
N SER A 115 30.14 16.21 4.36
CA SER A 115 30.68 17.50 4.84
C SER A 115 29.90 18.71 4.31
N THR A 116 29.10 18.54 3.25
CA THR A 116 28.23 19.58 2.69
C THR A 116 26.84 19.60 3.31
N TRP A 117 26.50 18.62 4.14
CA TRP A 117 25.18 18.51 4.76
C TRP A 117 25.06 19.47 5.95
N PRO A 118 23.85 19.94 6.29
CA PRO A 118 23.63 20.56 7.59
C PRO A 118 23.90 19.55 8.72
N SER A 119 24.26 20.04 9.92
CA SER A 119 24.52 19.18 11.08
C SER A 119 23.28 18.40 11.55
N GLU A 120 22.07 18.90 11.27
CA GLU A 120 20.81 18.18 11.48
C GLU A 120 19.89 18.37 10.26
N ALA A 121 19.25 17.29 9.82
CA ALA A 121 18.22 17.31 8.77
C ALA A 121 17.10 16.31 9.07
N LYS A 122 15.90 16.62 8.58
CA LYS A 122 14.72 15.73 8.65
C LYS A 122 14.12 15.61 7.26
N GLY A 123 13.76 14.39 6.87
CA GLY A 123 13.23 14.11 5.55
C GLY A 123 12.14 13.05 5.57
N VAL A 124 11.24 13.14 4.59
CA VAL A 124 10.29 12.08 4.26
C VAL A 124 10.41 11.76 2.77
N GLY A 125 10.69 10.50 2.46
CA GLY A 125 10.57 9.95 1.11
C GLY A 125 9.28 9.14 1.03
N PHE A 126 8.48 9.35 -0.01
CA PHE A 126 7.23 8.62 -0.20
C PHE A 126 7.15 8.01 -1.60
N MET A 127 6.42 6.90 -1.70
CA MET A 127 6.22 6.17 -2.94
C MET A 127 4.87 5.45 -2.91
N GLU A 128 4.21 5.33 -4.06
CA GLU A 128 3.18 4.33 -4.26
C GLU A 128 3.84 3.03 -4.72
N ALA A 129 4.13 2.14 -3.77
CA ALA A 129 4.64 0.80 -4.06
C ALA A 129 3.51 -0.10 -4.59
N GLY A 130 3.85 -1.28 -5.13
CA GLY A 130 2.84 -2.20 -5.68
C GLY A 130 1.67 -2.50 -4.71
N ARG A 131 1.95 -2.54 -3.40
CA ARG A 131 0.98 -2.81 -2.34
C ARG A 131 0.32 -1.57 -1.73
N GLY A 132 0.74 -0.35 -2.09
CA GLY A 132 0.16 0.89 -1.58
C GLY A 132 1.17 1.95 -1.18
N ALA A 133 0.71 2.91 -0.37
CA ALA A 133 1.50 4.02 0.12
C ALA A 133 2.62 3.58 1.08
N LEU A 134 3.85 3.91 0.71
CA LEU A 134 5.08 3.70 1.46
C LEU A 134 5.67 5.06 1.85
N ALA A 135 6.05 5.22 3.11
CA ALA A 135 6.79 6.41 3.56
C ALA A 135 7.99 6.02 4.43
N HIS A 136 9.14 6.59 4.12
CA HIS A 136 10.37 6.51 4.91
C HIS A 136 10.61 7.87 5.56
N TYR A 137 10.66 7.88 6.89
CA TYR A 137 10.97 9.06 7.71
C TYR A 137 12.38 8.92 8.25
N MET A 138 13.21 9.94 8.04
CA MET A 138 14.61 9.94 8.46
C MET A 138 14.96 11.21 9.22
N VAL A 139 15.73 11.05 10.29
CA VAL A 139 16.46 12.12 10.97
C VAL A 139 17.94 11.85 10.79
N ILE A 140 18.67 12.82 10.22
CA ILE A 140 20.12 12.80 10.08
C ILE A 140 20.69 13.77 11.12
N LYS A 141 21.72 13.32 11.85
CA LYS A 141 22.47 14.15 12.78
C LYS A 141 23.96 13.85 12.65
N ASP A 142 24.77 14.89 12.55
CA ASP A 142 26.23 14.82 12.45
C ASP A 142 26.71 13.84 11.34
N GLY A 143 26.01 13.87 10.19
CA GLY A 143 26.28 13.00 9.04
C GLY A 143 25.82 11.55 9.18
N GLN A 144 25.13 11.17 10.27
CA GLN A 144 24.67 9.82 10.55
C GLN A 144 23.15 9.74 10.66
N ILE A 145 22.59 8.54 10.48
CA ILE A 145 21.16 8.28 10.69
C ILE A 145 20.90 8.20 12.19
N GLU A 146 20.23 9.21 12.74
CA GLU A 146 19.80 9.25 14.14
C GLU A 146 18.52 8.42 14.33
N ASN A 147 17.58 8.51 13.38
CA ASN A 147 16.35 7.72 13.40
C ASN A 147 15.89 7.42 11.98
N TYR A 148 15.36 6.22 11.79
CA TYR A 148 14.74 5.77 10.54
C TYR A 148 13.46 5.01 10.86
N GLN A 149 12.35 5.44 10.28
CA GLN A 149 11.06 4.76 10.41
C GLN A 149 10.43 4.55 9.03
N ALA A 150 10.14 3.30 8.70
CA ALA A 150 9.33 2.97 7.55
C ALA A 150 7.87 2.73 8.00
N VAL A 151 6.93 3.36 7.31
CA VAL A 151 5.50 3.03 7.39
C VAL A 151 5.13 2.43 6.03
N VAL A 152 4.99 1.11 6.03
CA VAL A 152 4.96 0.28 4.80
C VAL A 152 3.50 -0.07 4.46
N PRO A 153 3.14 -0.35 3.19
CA PRO A 153 1.74 -0.56 2.82
C PRO A 153 1.04 -1.68 3.60
N SER A 154 1.69 -2.84 3.76
CA SER A 154 1.12 -3.93 4.54
C SER A 154 1.01 -3.62 6.03
N THR A 155 1.76 -2.64 6.55
CA THR A 155 1.55 -2.14 7.93
C THR A 155 0.18 -1.46 8.06
N TRP A 156 -0.26 -0.71 7.04
CA TRP A 156 -1.60 -0.12 7.02
C TRP A 156 -2.70 -1.17 6.97
N ASN A 157 -2.55 -2.13 6.08
CA ASN A 157 -3.62 -3.08 5.81
C ASN A 157 -3.70 -4.21 6.85
N ALA A 158 -2.56 -4.72 7.33
CA ALA A 158 -2.44 -5.89 8.19
C ALA A 158 -2.14 -5.57 9.67
N GLY A 159 -2.04 -4.29 10.03
CA GLY A 159 -1.85 -3.89 11.43
C GLY A 159 -2.98 -4.43 12.32
N PRO A 160 -2.73 -4.69 13.61
CA PRO A 160 -3.77 -5.13 14.53
C PRO A 160 -4.78 -4.00 14.79
N ARG A 161 -5.76 -4.24 15.67
CA ARG A 161 -6.66 -3.21 16.21
C ARG A 161 -5.87 -2.08 16.87
N ASP A 162 -6.43 -0.87 16.85
CA ASP A 162 -5.87 0.24 17.60
C ASP A 162 -6.35 0.23 19.07
N HIS A 163 -5.93 1.22 19.85
CA HIS A 163 -6.27 1.34 21.26
C HIS A 163 -7.78 1.54 21.53
N ASN A 164 -8.59 1.84 20.50
CA ASN A 164 -10.05 1.92 20.59
C ASN A 164 -10.73 0.62 20.11
N GLY A 165 -9.96 -0.42 19.80
CA GLY A 165 -10.47 -1.69 19.28
C GLY A 165 -10.87 -1.62 17.80
N VAL A 166 -10.53 -0.57 17.07
CA VAL A 166 -10.94 -0.43 15.66
C VAL A 166 -10.05 -1.31 14.78
N PRO A 167 -10.62 -2.25 13.99
CA PRO A 167 -9.87 -3.16 13.15
C PRO A 167 -9.19 -2.42 11.98
N SER A 168 -8.06 -2.97 11.53
CA SER A 168 -7.43 -2.55 10.28
C SER A 168 -8.06 -3.28 9.08
N PRO A 169 -7.76 -2.88 7.83
CA PRO A 169 -8.45 -3.38 6.63
C PRO A 169 -8.54 -4.90 6.47
N TYR A 170 -7.52 -5.68 6.86
CA TYR A 170 -7.59 -7.14 6.75
C TYR A 170 -8.70 -7.73 7.63
N GLU A 171 -8.74 -7.30 8.89
CA GLU A 171 -9.73 -7.78 9.85
C GLU A 171 -11.13 -7.29 9.47
N ALA A 172 -11.26 -6.00 9.16
CA ALA A 172 -12.53 -5.41 8.75
C ALA A 172 -13.10 -6.09 7.48
N ALA A 173 -12.24 -6.44 6.52
CA ALA A 173 -12.67 -7.14 5.30
C ALA A 173 -13.09 -8.60 5.57
N LEU A 174 -12.51 -9.28 6.56
CA LEU A 174 -12.93 -10.62 6.95
C LEU A 174 -14.22 -10.60 7.78
N GLU A 175 -14.46 -9.52 8.53
CA GLU A 175 -15.72 -9.27 9.25
C GLU A 175 -16.89 -8.91 8.31
N ASP A 176 -16.61 -8.56 7.05
CA ASP A 176 -17.60 -8.19 6.03
C ASP A 176 -18.30 -9.42 5.43
N GLY A 177 -19.06 -10.15 6.25
CA GLY A 177 -20.07 -11.11 5.78
C GLY A 177 -19.54 -12.41 5.19
N HIS A 178 -18.32 -12.84 5.54
CA HIS A 178 -17.74 -14.10 5.08
C HIS A 178 -18.46 -15.34 5.64
N THR A 179 -18.86 -16.26 4.76
CA THR A 179 -19.33 -17.61 5.15
C THR A 179 -18.30 -18.66 4.77
N LEU A 180 -17.91 -19.52 5.71
CA LEU A 180 -17.02 -20.64 5.44
C LEU A 180 -17.82 -21.87 5.05
N TYR A 181 -17.63 -22.36 3.83
CA TYR A 181 -18.24 -23.62 3.41
C TYR A 181 -17.64 -24.81 4.18
N ASN A 182 -16.31 -24.85 4.29
CA ASN A 182 -15.59 -25.86 5.06
C ASN A 182 -14.53 -25.19 5.96
N PRO A 183 -14.75 -25.09 7.28
CA PRO A 183 -13.80 -24.46 8.20
C PRO A 183 -12.42 -25.13 8.25
N LYS A 184 -12.31 -26.42 7.88
CA LYS A 184 -11.02 -27.12 7.78
C LYS A 184 -10.23 -26.77 6.52
N GLN A 185 -10.87 -26.08 5.57
CA GLN A 185 -10.30 -25.62 4.30
C GLN A 185 -10.74 -24.17 4.03
N PRO A 186 -10.22 -23.19 4.80
CA PRO A 186 -10.74 -21.82 4.82
C PRO A 186 -10.32 -20.99 3.59
N LEU A 187 -10.78 -21.41 2.41
CA LEU A 187 -10.43 -20.79 1.13
C LEU A 187 -10.99 -19.37 1.02
N GLU A 188 -12.14 -19.10 1.63
CA GLU A 188 -12.80 -17.80 1.61
C GLU A 188 -11.96 -16.73 2.34
N ILE A 189 -11.32 -17.11 3.46
CA ILE A 189 -10.37 -16.25 4.17
C ILE A 189 -9.16 -15.96 3.27
N GLN A 190 -8.60 -17.01 2.65
CA GLN A 190 -7.43 -16.86 1.77
C GLN A 190 -7.72 -15.94 0.58
N ARG A 191 -8.90 -16.05 -0.06
CA ARG A 191 -9.30 -15.18 -1.17
C ARG A 191 -9.26 -13.70 -0.77
N THR A 192 -9.85 -13.36 0.38
CA THR A 192 -9.86 -11.97 0.86
C THR A 192 -8.46 -11.51 1.23
N ILE A 193 -7.73 -12.27 2.05
CA ILE A 193 -6.37 -11.88 2.47
C ILE A 193 -5.42 -11.75 1.27
N HIS A 194 -5.40 -12.71 0.35
CA HIS A 194 -4.55 -12.65 -0.84
C HIS A 194 -4.96 -11.53 -1.79
N SER A 195 -6.22 -11.08 -1.80
CA SER A 195 -6.62 -9.94 -2.62
C SER A 195 -5.91 -8.64 -2.21
N PHE A 196 -5.41 -8.54 -0.98
CA PHE A 196 -4.58 -7.42 -0.53
C PHE A 196 -3.09 -7.56 -0.86
N ASP A 197 -2.67 -8.71 -1.38
CA ASP A 197 -1.26 -9.02 -1.66
C ASP A 197 -0.33 -8.78 -0.44
N PRO A 198 -0.45 -9.58 0.65
CA PRO A 198 0.31 -9.36 1.88
C PRO A 198 1.83 -9.49 1.68
N CYS A 199 2.59 -8.58 2.29
CA CYS A 199 4.05 -8.70 2.47
C CYS A 199 4.38 -8.40 3.94
N LEU A 200 4.88 -9.41 4.66
CA LEU A 200 5.05 -9.36 6.12
C LEU A 200 6.53 -9.49 6.56
N ALA A 201 7.45 -9.36 5.60
CA ALA A 201 8.89 -9.45 5.84
C ALA A 201 9.43 -8.25 6.63
#